data_AF-A0A9E5ASN8-F1
#
_entry.id   AF-A0A9E5ASN8-F1
#
_cell.length_a   1.000
_cell.length_b   1.000
_cell.length_c   1.000
_cell.angle_alpha   90.00
_cell.angle_beta   90.00
_cell.angle_gamma   90.00
#
_symmetry.space_group_name_H-M   'P 1'
#
loop_
_entity.id
_entity.type
_entity.pdbx_description
1 polymer ?
#
loop_
_entity_poly.entity_id
_entity_poly.type
_entity_poly.pdbx_seq_one_letter_code
_entity_poly.pdbx_strand_id
1 'polypeptide(L)'
;MNLDTYKPPPEEVTKATAMMTDEERASSAERVRTRREKALETALTKVCEKYPAFSERIKSSLETPQIGEHHNEGPKMDSHLSLILANLESVKDGNFHDAIAKDENLKETMRRIVVVQEGENPNHDSVNPALVEYTFFHDISKPDCLTLKLEGEKKGVEITWEQWKEVERTGQPYRFEGKAIKSISYFHASEGAGGQHGNKAAELLKGSGIPPEILIAISKHEVAYQFSKINAATYEEHFVKPKFTVEQQDFILTASYIDTMASLLPDGKADLGNFVNLLHSKNNYLLIKEFVDKGVIFRENELISLKKQDKILTREDVEVIVPKQEKYNIAVLAEKLITLVAGGQITVDEREQILSIVSSNPKDLGKQFASRMRLIKPLLESARE
;
A
#
# COMPACT_ATOMS: atom_id res chain seq x y z
N MET A 1 -15.76 3.10 39.57
CA MET A 1 -14.81 3.23 38.44
C MET A 1 -14.38 1.81 38.10
N ASN A 2 -14.76 1.30 36.92
CA ASN A 2 -14.42 -0.07 36.54
C ASN A 2 -12.94 -0.10 36.16
N LEU A 3 -12.10 -0.73 36.97
CA LEU A 3 -10.65 -0.77 36.77
C LEU A 3 -10.28 -1.45 35.45
N ASP A 4 -11.16 -2.32 34.92
CA ASP A 4 -10.99 -3.01 33.65
C ASP A 4 -11.13 -2.11 32.41
N THR A 5 -11.61 -0.88 32.57
CA THR A 5 -11.78 0.10 31.46
C THR A 5 -10.88 1.33 31.59
N TYR A 6 -10.10 1.46 32.68
CA TYR A 6 -9.21 2.60 32.86
C TYR A 6 -7.94 2.40 32.02
N LYS A 7 -7.77 3.22 30.98
CA LYS A 7 -6.54 3.32 30.20
C LYS A 7 -5.78 4.58 30.67
N PRO A 8 -4.63 4.45 31.36
CA PRO A 8 -3.84 5.60 31.77
C PRO A 8 -3.36 6.39 30.53
N PRO A 9 -3.23 7.73 30.62
CA PRO A 9 -2.66 8.55 29.56
C PRO A 9 -1.25 8.06 29.14
N PRO A 10 -0.85 8.20 27.87
CA PRO A 10 0.48 7.79 27.40
C PRO A 10 1.65 8.39 28.21
N GLU A 11 1.48 9.61 28.70
CA GLU A 11 2.46 10.31 29.53
C GLU A 11 2.64 9.64 30.90
N GLU A 12 1.55 9.15 31.51
CA GLU A 12 1.60 8.40 32.78
C GLU A 12 2.27 7.04 32.59
N VAL A 13 1.96 6.34 31.48
CA VAL A 13 2.61 5.06 31.14
C VAL A 13 4.11 5.25 30.92
N THR A 14 4.50 6.31 30.21
CA THR A 14 5.92 6.63 29.95
C THR A 14 6.66 6.93 31.25
N LYS A 15 6.05 7.75 32.12
CA LYS A 15 6.62 8.07 33.43
C LYS A 15 6.74 6.84 34.33
N ALA A 16 5.70 6.01 34.38
CA ALA A 16 5.72 4.76 35.14
C ALA A 16 6.82 3.82 34.63
N THR A 17 6.95 3.68 33.31
CA THR A 17 7.99 2.82 32.68
C THR A 17 9.40 3.32 32.99
N ALA A 18 9.62 4.63 32.97
CA ALA A 18 10.91 5.23 33.33
C ALA A 18 11.29 5.03 34.81
N MET A 19 10.29 4.83 35.69
CA MET A 19 10.49 4.59 37.11
C MET A 19 10.67 3.10 37.47
N MET A 20 10.50 2.18 36.52
CA MET A 20 10.67 0.74 36.76
C MET A 20 12.15 0.40 36.93
N THR A 21 12.43 -0.45 37.93
CA THR A 21 13.70 -1.16 38.07
C THR A 21 13.90 -2.16 36.94
N ASP A 22 15.14 -2.63 36.74
CA ASP A 22 15.44 -3.62 35.71
C ASP A 22 14.69 -4.94 35.94
N GLU A 23 14.50 -5.36 37.20
CA GLU A 23 13.70 -6.54 37.56
C GLU A 23 12.21 -6.36 37.20
N GLU A 24 11.63 -5.20 37.49
CA GLU A 24 10.24 -4.90 37.13
C GLU A 24 10.06 -4.85 35.61
N ARG A 25 11.03 -4.28 34.87
CA ARG A 25 11.01 -4.26 33.41
C ARG A 25 11.07 -5.67 32.84
N ALA A 26 11.97 -6.52 33.34
CA ALA A 26 12.08 -7.91 32.93
C ALA A 26 10.79 -8.69 33.22
N SER A 27 10.23 -8.52 34.42
CA SER A 27 8.96 -9.14 34.82
C SER A 27 7.78 -8.68 33.95
N SER A 28 7.75 -7.39 33.58
CA SER A 28 6.72 -6.85 32.70
C SER A 28 6.85 -7.35 31.26
N ALA A 29 8.07 -7.39 30.73
CA ALA A 29 8.35 -7.95 29.41
C ALA A 29 7.94 -9.43 29.33
N GLU A 30 8.23 -10.21 30.36
CA GLU A 30 7.83 -11.62 30.47
C GLU A 30 6.30 -11.80 30.45
N ARG A 31 5.56 -10.98 31.23
CA ARG A 31 4.08 -10.99 31.20
C ARG A 31 3.53 -10.65 29.82
N VAL A 32 4.09 -9.66 29.15
CA VAL A 32 3.67 -9.29 27.78
C VAL A 32 3.92 -10.45 26.82
N ARG A 33 5.10 -11.08 26.89
CA ARG A 33 5.43 -12.25 26.07
C ARG A 33 4.46 -13.41 26.32
N THR A 34 4.25 -13.79 27.57
CA THR A 34 3.33 -14.89 27.94
C THR A 34 1.90 -14.63 27.44
N ARG A 35 1.40 -13.39 27.56
CA ARG A 35 0.07 -13.01 27.06
C ARG A 35 -0.02 -13.14 25.54
N ARG A 36 1.02 -12.71 24.83
CA ARG A 36 1.11 -12.79 23.37
C ARG A 36 1.16 -14.23 22.88
N GLU A 37 2.00 -15.08 23.49
CA GLU A 37 2.08 -16.51 23.18
C GLU A 37 0.72 -17.20 23.35
N LYS A 38 0.03 -16.95 24.47
CA LYS A 38 -1.31 -17.50 24.72
C LYS A 38 -2.35 -17.02 23.70
N ALA A 39 -2.28 -15.74 23.29
CA ALA A 39 -3.16 -15.19 22.27
C ALA A 39 -2.93 -15.85 20.90
N LEU A 40 -1.67 -16.02 20.51
CA LEU A 40 -1.27 -16.73 19.29
C LEU A 40 -1.77 -18.18 19.30
N GLU A 41 -1.53 -18.93 20.39
CA GLU A 41 -1.96 -20.32 20.54
C GLU A 41 -3.49 -20.46 20.43
N THR A 42 -4.22 -19.56 21.10
CA THR A 42 -5.70 -19.56 21.06
C THR A 42 -6.20 -19.27 19.65
N ALA A 43 -5.63 -18.27 18.97
CA ALA A 43 -6.02 -17.92 17.61
C ALA A 43 -5.64 -19.03 16.60
N LEU A 44 -4.45 -19.61 16.72
CA LEU A 44 -3.97 -20.71 15.90
C LEU A 44 -4.89 -21.93 16.01
N THR A 45 -5.27 -22.29 17.24
CA THR A 45 -6.19 -23.41 17.50
C THR A 45 -7.51 -23.20 16.79
N LYS A 46 -8.13 -22.02 16.97
CA LYS A 46 -9.40 -21.67 16.30
C LYS A 46 -9.32 -21.71 14.78
N VAL A 47 -8.24 -21.18 14.19
CA VAL A 47 -8.05 -21.19 12.73
C VAL A 47 -7.80 -22.61 12.21
N CYS A 48 -7.02 -23.43 12.92
CA CYS A 48 -6.81 -24.83 12.57
C CYS A 48 -8.10 -25.66 12.66
N GLU A 49 -8.93 -25.43 13.67
CA GLU A 49 -10.25 -26.06 13.81
C GLU A 49 -11.19 -25.66 12.67
N LYS A 50 -11.18 -24.39 12.28
CA LYS A 50 -11.99 -23.87 11.16
C LYS A 50 -11.51 -24.40 9.80
N TYR A 51 -10.19 -24.55 9.63
CA TYR A 51 -9.55 -24.96 8.38
C TYR A 51 -8.63 -26.18 8.58
N PRO A 52 -9.18 -27.37 8.92
CA PRO A 52 -8.38 -28.53 9.29
C PRO A 52 -7.45 -29.00 8.17
N ALA A 53 -7.88 -28.85 6.91
CA ALA A 53 -7.08 -29.22 5.73
C ALA A 53 -5.75 -28.45 5.60
N PHE A 54 -5.62 -27.27 6.23
CA PHE A 54 -4.41 -26.47 6.20
C PHE A 54 -3.63 -26.48 7.51
N SER A 55 -4.11 -27.18 8.54
CA SER A 55 -3.52 -27.12 9.89
C SER A 55 -2.02 -27.40 9.92
N GLU A 56 -1.58 -28.47 9.28
CA GLU A 56 -0.15 -28.82 9.23
C GLU A 56 0.68 -27.80 8.46
N ARG A 57 0.09 -27.20 7.43
CA ARG A 57 0.76 -26.20 6.62
C ARG A 57 0.89 -24.86 7.35
N ILE A 58 -0.16 -24.44 8.07
CA ILE A 58 -0.11 -23.28 8.96
C ILE A 58 0.97 -23.51 10.02
N LYS A 59 0.96 -24.65 10.74
CA LYS A 59 1.99 -24.95 11.74
C LYS A 59 3.40 -24.95 11.13
N SER A 60 3.57 -25.50 9.94
CA SER A 60 4.86 -25.48 9.25
C SER A 60 5.29 -24.06 8.87
N SER A 61 4.36 -23.16 8.54
CA SER A 61 4.71 -21.79 8.19
C SER A 61 5.16 -20.97 9.40
N LEU A 62 4.71 -21.29 10.61
CA LEU A 62 5.21 -20.68 11.86
C LEU A 62 6.72 -20.92 12.06
N GLU A 63 7.22 -22.06 11.57
CA GLU A 63 8.64 -22.43 11.67
C GLU A 63 9.52 -21.75 10.62
N THR A 64 8.93 -21.00 9.68
CA THR A 64 9.67 -20.31 8.62
C THR A 64 10.70 -19.37 9.26
N PRO A 65 11.98 -19.47 8.87
CA PRO A 65 13.02 -18.61 9.42
C PRO A 65 12.76 -17.16 9.00
N GLN A 66 13.02 -16.19 9.87
CA GLN A 66 12.93 -14.76 9.57
C GLN A 66 14.34 -14.17 9.63
N ILE A 67 15.03 -14.13 8.47
CA ILE A 67 16.44 -13.72 8.39
C ILE A 67 16.58 -12.61 7.35
N GLY A 68 16.73 -11.38 7.82
CA GLY A 68 16.91 -10.20 6.98
C GLY A 68 17.01 -8.92 7.79
N GLU A 69 17.24 -7.80 7.10
CA GLU A 69 17.41 -6.47 7.73
C GLU A 69 16.15 -6.00 8.47
N HIS A 70 14.97 -6.41 8.00
CA HIS A 70 13.66 -6.00 8.52
C HIS A 70 12.98 -7.09 9.37
N HIS A 71 13.74 -8.10 9.81
CA HIS A 71 13.23 -9.26 10.56
C HIS A 71 13.86 -9.34 11.95
N ASN A 72 13.59 -8.34 12.78
CA ASN A 72 14.11 -8.24 14.15
C ASN A 72 13.05 -8.58 15.22
N GLU A 73 11.88 -9.04 14.81
CA GLU A 73 10.78 -9.49 15.66
C GLU A 73 11.04 -10.84 16.35
N GLY A 74 11.88 -11.68 15.75
CA GLY A 74 12.24 -12.99 16.27
C GLY A 74 12.82 -13.88 15.17
N PRO A 75 13.34 -15.07 15.51
CA PRO A 75 14.02 -15.95 14.56
C PRO A 75 13.06 -16.64 13.58
N LYS A 76 11.76 -16.65 13.90
CA LYS A 76 10.73 -17.44 13.22
C LYS A 76 9.45 -16.64 13.05
N MET A 77 8.59 -17.15 12.17
CA MET A 77 7.36 -16.49 11.75
C MET A 77 6.32 -16.37 12.87
N ASP A 78 6.33 -17.27 13.85
CA ASP A 78 5.50 -17.17 15.06
C ASP A 78 5.58 -15.80 15.76
N SER A 79 6.78 -15.23 15.82
CA SER A 79 7.06 -13.94 16.46
C SER A 79 6.41 -12.79 15.68
N HIS A 80 6.48 -12.85 14.35
CA HIS A 80 5.83 -11.90 13.46
C HIS A 80 4.29 -11.98 13.56
N LEU A 81 3.71 -13.19 13.50
CA LEU A 81 2.27 -13.38 13.64
C LEU A 81 1.75 -12.93 15.00
N SER A 82 2.52 -13.15 16.05
CA SER A 82 2.23 -12.69 17.41
C SER A 82 2.14 -11.16 17.49
N LEU A 83 3.04 -10.45 16.79
CA LEU A 83 2.99 -8.99 16.69
C LEU A 83 1.80 -8.51 15.87
N ILE A 84 1.48 -9.17 14.74
CA ILE A 84 0.27 -8.86 13.96
C ILE A 84 -0.98 -8.90 14.86
N LEU A 85 -1.16 -9.98 15.63
CA LEU A 85 -2.32 -10.11 16.54
C LEU A 85 -2.33 -9.02 17.62
N ALA A 86 -1.16 -8.68 18.19
CA ALA A 86 -1.05 -7.59 19.16
C ALA A 86 -1.37 -6.21 18.56
N ASN A 87 -1.00 -5.99 17.29
CA ASN A 87 -1.29 -4.77 16.56
C ASN A 87 -2.79 -4.64 16.23
N LEU A 88 -3.47 -5.75 15.89
CA LEU A 88 -4.93 -5.77 15.72
C LEU A 88 -5.66 -5.40 17.02
N GLU A 89 -5.23 -5.98 18.15
CA GLU A 89 -5.76 -5.61 19.47
C GLU A 89 -5.51 -4.13 19.80
N SER A 90 -4.33 -3.61 19.45
CA SER A 90 -3.98 -2.19 19.65
C SER A 90 -4.90 -1.27 18.85
N VAL A 91 -5.17 -1.58 17.58
CA VAL A 91 -6.09 -0.80 16.74
C VAL A 91 -7.52 -0.89 17.27
N LYS A 92 -7.98 -2.07 17.68
CA LYS A 92 -9.28 -2.23 18.35
C LYS A 92 -9.39 -1.33 19.58
N ASP A 93 -8.30 -1.22 20.33
CA ASP A 93 -8.18 -0.39 21.52
C ASP A 93 -8.03 1.11 21.25
N GLY A 94 -7.97 1.53 19.98
CA GLY A 94 -7.81 2.92 19.56
C GLY A 94 -6.36 3.42 19.58
N ASN A 95 -5.39 2.52 19.75
CA ASN A 95 -3.97 2.83 19.77
C ASN A 95 -3.37 2.66 18.37
N PHE A 96 -2.81 3.73 17.83
CA PHE A 96 -2.19 3.76 16.50
C PHE A 96 -0.77 4.27 16.59
N HIS A 97 0.06 3.86 15.63
CA HIS A 97 1.44 4.35 15.53
C HIS A 97 1.48 5.83 15.14
N ASP A 98 2.48 6.57 15.65
CA ASP A 98 2.65 8.01 15.43
C ASP A 98 2.66 8.42 13.94
N ALA A 99 3.18 7.55 13.08
CA ALA A 99 3.22 7.74 11.63
C ALA A 99 1.83 8.02 11.00
N ILE A 100 0.75 7.50 11.60
CA ILE A 100 -0.62 7.72 11.14
C ILE A 100 -1.50 8.39 12.21
N ALA A 101 -0.95 8.78 13.36
CA ALA A 101 -1.72 9.28 14.50
C ALA A 101 -2.56 10.53 14.17
N LYS A 102 -2.15 11.32 13.17
CA LYS A 102 -2.85 12.54 12.72
C LYS A 102 -3.90 12.31 11.63
N ASP A 103 -3.96 11.12 11.03
CA ASP A 103 -4.90 10.80 9.96
C ASP A 103 -6.17 10.15 10.54
N GLU A 104 -7.10 10.99 11.03
CA GLU A 104 -8.35 10.52 11.64
C GLU A 104 -9.20 9.65 10.71
N ASN A 105 -9.21 9.98 9.41
CA ASN A 105 -9.99 9.23 8.42
C ASN A 105 -9.41 7.81 8.23
N LEU A 106 -8.09 7.71 8.17
CA LEU A 106 -7.44 6.41 8.10
C LEU A 106 -7.66 5.59 9.37
N LYS A 107 -7.54 6.21 10.55
CA LYS A 107 -7.79 5.54 11.83
C LYS A 107 -9.21 4.99 11.91
N GLU A 108 -10.21 5.79 11.51
CA GLU A 108 -11.60 5.35 11.46
C GLU A 108 -11.81 4.21 10.45
N THR A 109 -11.20 4.32 9.27
CA THR A 109 -11.24 3.26 8.24
C THR A 109 -10.64 1.95 8.76
N MET A 110 -9.45 2.01 9.37
CA MET A 110 -8.79 0.84 9.95
C MET A 110 -9.62 0.26 11.09
N ARG A 111 -10.17 1.10 11.97
CA ARG A 111 -11.01 0.63 13.09
C ARG A 111 -12.26 -0.09 12.57
N ARG A 112 -12.93 0.45 11.55
CA ARG A 112 -14.07 -0.19 10.89
C ARG A 112 -13.73 -1.58 10.33
N ILE A 113 -12.51 -1.76 9.81
CA ILE A 113 -12.06 -3.04 9.26
C ILE A 113 -11.61 -4.01 10.37
N VAL A 114 -10.95 -3.50 11.41
CA VAL A 114 -10.38 -4.29 12.52
C VAL A 114 -11.42 -4.70 13.55
N VAL A 115 -12.47 -3.91 13.77
CA VAL A 115 -13.43 -4.14 14.85
C VAL A 115 -14.75 -4.66 14.32
N VAL A 116 -15.23 -5.76 14.89
CA VAL A 116 -16.57 -6.30 14.67
C VAL A 116 -17.34 -6.27 15.99
N GLN A 117 -18.55 -5.72 15.96
CA GLN A 117 -19.47 -5.74 17.10
C GLN A 117 -20.13 -7.12 17.20
N GLU A 118 -19.88 -7.85 18.29
CA GLU A 118 -20.52 -9.14 18.54
C GLU A 118 -21.93 -8.95 19.12
N GLY A 119 -22.95 -9.08 18.27
CA GLY A 119 -24.36 -9.16 18.69
C GLY A 119 -24.99 -7.84 19.19
N GLU A 120 -26.10 -7.95 19.94
CA GLU A 120 -26.88 -6.81 20.46
C GLU A 120 -26.22 -6.10 21.66
N ASN A 121 -25.00 -6.48 22.05
CA ASN A 121 -24.35 -5.95 23.25
C ASN A 121 -23.22 -4.98 22.84
N PRO A 122 -23.46 -3.66 22.79
CA PRO A 122 -22.56 -2.65 22.22
C PRO A 122 -21.22 -2.44 22.97
N ASN A 123 -20.94 -3.26 23.99
CA ASN A 123 -19.71 -3.21 24.78
C ASN A 123 -18.74 -4.37 24.49
N HIS A 124 -19.03 -5.22 23.49
CA HIS A 124 -18.20 -6.36 23.11
C HIS A 124 -17.60 -6.17 21.72
N ASP A 125 -16.71 -5.19 21.60
CA ASP A 125 -15.86 -5.02 20.43
C ASP A 125 -14.87 -6.19 20.35
N SER A 126 -14.86 -6.90 19.22
CA SER A 126 -13.94 -8.01 18.94
C SER A 126 -13.05 -7.68 17.73
N VAL A 127 -11.89 -8.32 17.64
CA VAL A 127 -11.06 -8.25 16.43
C VAL A 127 -11.76 -9.03 15.32
N ASN A 128 -11.83 -8.44 14.12
CA ASN A 128 -12.43 -9.04 12.94
C ASN A 128 -11.78 -10.40 12.64
N PRO A 129 -12.56 -11.50 12.68
CA PRO A 129 -12.05 -12.85 12.41
C PRO A 129 -11.34 -12.98 11.05
N ALA A 130 -11.77 -12.20 10.04
CA ALA A 130 -11.13 -12.22 8.72
C ALA A 130 -9.66 -11.77 8.75
N LEU A 131 -9.30 -10.81 9.61
CA LEU A 131 -7.91 -10.39 9.79
C LEU A 131 -7.10 -11.41 10.59
N VAL A 132 -7.72 -12.09 11.55
CA VAL A 132 -7.10 -13.21 12.26
C VAL A 132 -6.79 -14.34 11.28
N GLU A 133 -7.74 -14.70 10.41
CA GLU A 133 -7.53 -15.70 9.36
C GLU A 133 -6.43 -15.28 8.40
N TYR A 134 -6.48 -14.06 7.87
CA TYR A 134 -5.42 -13.46 7.06
C TYR A 134 -4.04 -13.60 7.71
N THR A 135 -3.94 -13.36 9.02
CA THR A 135 -2.67 -13.46 9.78
C THR A 135 -2.02 -14.82 9.59
N PHE A 136 -2.77 -15.92 9.64
CA PHE A 136 -2.21 -17.27 9.48
C PHE A 136 -2.05 -17.72 8.03
N PHE A 137 -2.67 -17.01 7.08
CA PHE A 137 -2.69 -17.41 5.68
C PHE A 137 -1.80 -16.58 4.74
N HIS A 138 -1.51 -15.32 5.05
CA HIS A 138 -0.80 -14.42 4.11
C HIS A 138 0.57 -14.95 3.68
N ASP A 139 1.23 -15.66 4.59
CA ASP A 139 2.58 -16.18 4.40
C ASP A 139 2.68 -17.71 4.49
N ILE A 140 1.54 -18.41 4.38
CA ILE A 140 1.48 -19.88 4.47
C ILE A 140 2.36 -20.60 3.44
N SER A 141 2.74 -19.90 2.36
CA SER A 141 3.58 -20.44 1.27
C SER A 141 5.05 -20.03 1.33
N LYS A 142 5.49 -19.26 2.35
CA LYS A 142 6.92 -18.93 2.52
C LYS A 142 7.84 -20.16 2.52
N PRO A 143 7.46 -21.31 3.13
CA PRO A 143 8.25 -22.55 3.04
C PRO A 143 8.49 -23.05 1.61
N ASP A 144 7.60 -22.75 0.66
CA ASP A 144 7.68 -23.23 -0.74
C ASP A 144 8.53 -22.33 -1.64
N CYS A 145 9.03 -21.20 -1.14
CA CYS A 145 9.71 -20.19 -1.96
C CYS A 145 10.95 -19.60 -1.29
N LEU A 146 11.68 -20.41 -0.52
CA LEU A 146 12.91 -19.97 0.13
C LEU A 146 14.04 -19.75 -0.89
N THR A 147 14.62 -18.56 -0.87
CA THR A 147 15.81 -18.19 -1.64
C THR A 147 16.87 -17.62 -0.71
N LEU A 148 18.01 -18.31 -0.62
CA LEU A 148 19.14 -17.92 0.22
C LEU A 148 19.99 -16.85 -0.48
N LYS A 149 20.32 -15.77 0.23
CA LYS A 149 21.35 -14.81 -0.17
C LYS A 149 22.66 -15.15 0.54
N LEU A 150 23.61 -15.70 -0.20
CA LEU A 150 24.88 -16.17 0.34
C LEU A 150 25.97 -15.10 0.29
N GLU A 151 26.91 -15.16 1.23
CA GLU A 151 28.07 -14.29 1.23
C GLU A 151 28.92 -14.42 -0.06
N GLY A 152 29.21 -13.29 -0.69
CA GLY A 152 30.03 -13.23 -1.91
C GLY A 152 29.28 -13.58 -3.19
N GLU A 153 27.98 -13.91 -3.10
CA GLU A 153 27.15 -14.23 -4.26
C GLU A 153 26.20 -13.08 -4.60
N LYS A 154 26.05 -12.83 -5.91
CA LYS A 154 25.10 -11.82 -6.42
C LYS A 154 23.70 -12.39 -6.65
N LYS A 155 23.60 -13.68 -6.95
CA LYS A 155 22.33 -14.37 -7.18
C LYS A 155 21.95 -15.14 -5.94
N GLY A 156 20.65 -15.20 -5.65
CA GLY A 156 20.14 -16.08 -4.60
C GLY A 156 20.10 -17.52 -5.07
N VAL A 157 20.12 -18.44 -4.10
CA VAL A 157 19.98 -19.89 -4.33
C VAL A 157 18.59 -20.32 -3.84
N GLU A 158 17.74 -20.75 -4.76
CA GLU A 158 16.43 -21.31 -4.44
C GLU A 158 16.60 -22.69 -3.78
N ILE A 159 15.97 -22.89 -2.63
CA ILE A 159 16.02 -24.15 -1.89
C ILE A 159 14.61 -24.63 -1.50
N THR A 160 14.52 -25.92 -1.25
CA THR A 160 13.35 -26.58 -0.67
C THR A 160 13.30 -26.41 0.85
N TRP A 161 12.13 -26.66 1.43
CA TRP A 161 11.96 -26.67 2.88
C TRP A 161 12.83 -27.73 3.56
N GLU A 162 12.99 -28.90 2.97
CA GLU A 162 13.81 -29.99 3.50
C GLU A 162 15.30 -29.62 3.54
N GLN A 163 15.79 -28.92 2.51
CA GLN A 163 17.14 -28.37 2.50
C GLN A 163 17.32 -27.33 3.61
N TRP A 164 16.31 -26.48 3.85
CA TRP A 164 16.35 -25.54 4.97
C TRP A 164 16.41 -26.26 6.33
N LYS A 165 15.61 -27.30 6.54
CA LYS A 165 15.64 -28.09 7.78
C LYS A 165 17.02 -28.69 8.06
N GLU A 166 17.75 -29.10 7.01
CA GLU A 166 19.11 -29.59 7.17
C GLU A 166 20.09 -28.46 7.55
N VAL A 167 19.95 -27.27 6.95
CA VAL A 167 20.72 -26.08 7.35
C VAL A 167 20.45 -25.72 8.81
N GLU A 168 19.18 -25.65 9.21
CA GLU A 168 18.75 -25.31 10.57
C GLU A 168 19.37 -26.27 11.60
N ARG A 169 19.43 -27.57 11.27
CA ARG A 169 20.02 -28.62 12.12
C ARG A 169 21.51 -28.41 12.40
N THR A 170 22.25 -27.75 11.52
CA THR A 170 23.68 -27.44 11.74
C THR A 170 23.91 -26.33 12.77
N GLY A 171 22.86 -25.56 13.09
CA GLY A 171 22.93 -24.47 14.05
C GLY A 171 23.56 -23.18 13.51
N GLN A 172 23.58 -22.16 14.36
CA GLN A 172 24.15 -20.86 14.00
C GLN A 172 25.69 -20.85 14.13
N PRO A 173 26.40 -20.12 13.25
CA PRO A 173 25.89 -19.34 12.11
C PRO A 173 25.45 -20.25 10.96
N TYR A 174 24.28 -19.96 10.38
CA TYR A 174 23.73 -20.78 9.29
C TYR A 174 24.60 -20.72 8.04
N ARG A 175 24.85 -21.89 7.46
CA ARG A 175 25.67 -22.06 6.27
C ARG A 175 24.99 -22.98 5.25
N PHE A 176 25.18 -22.66 3.98
CA PHE A 176 24.78 -23.51 2.87
C PHE A 176 26.01 -23.73 1.99
N GLU A 177 26.37 -25.00 1.76
CA GLU A 177 27.55 -25.39 0.96
C GLU A 177 28.84 -24.66 1.38
N GLY A 178 29.04 -24.51 2.70
CA GLY A 178 30.22 -23.86 3.29
C GLY A 178 30.16 -22.32 3.35
N LYS A 179 29.20 -21.68 2.68
CA LYS A 179 29.04 -20.22 2.66
C LYS A 179 28.03 -19.75 3.72
N ALA A 180 28.30 -18.59 4.33
CA ALA A 180 27.38 -17.99 5.28
C ALA A 180 26.12 -17.46 4.58
N ILE A 181 24.97 -17.71 5.20
CA ILE A 181 23.67 -17.15 4.76
C ILE A 181 23.54 -15.75 5.35
N LYS A 182 23.37 -14.73 4.51
CA LYS A 182 23.19 -13.32 4.94
C LYS A 182 21.73 -12.96 5.19
N SER A 183 20.84 -13.46 4.33
CA SER A 183 19.40 -13.27 4.44
C SER A 183 18.65 -14.28 3.59
N ILE A 184 17.34 -14.36 3.81
CA ILE A 184 16.41 -15.18 3.05
C ILE A 184 15.41 -14.24 2.38
N SER A 185 15.10 -14.49 1.12
CA SER A 185 13.95 -13.89 0.44
C SER A 185 12.93 -14.98 0.12
N TYR A 186 11.65 -14.66 0.25
CA TYR A 186 10.55 -15.60 0.02
C TYR A 186 9.98 -15.44 -1.38
N PHE A 187 10.86 -15.65 -2.36
CA PHE A 187 10.59 -15.46 -3.77
C PHE A 187 11.46 -16.40 -4.61
N HIS A 188 10.83 -17.21 -5.48
CA HIS A 188 11.51 -18.00 -6.50
C HIS A 188 11.48 -17.27 -7.84
N ALA A 189 12.63 -16.71 -8.24
CA ALA A 189 12.78 -15.95 -9.47
C ALA A 189 12.54 -16.80 -10.72
N SER A 190 12.79 -18.11 -10.64
CA SER A 190 12.53 -19.09 -11.71
C SER A 190 11.06 -19.15 -12.12
N GLU A 191 10.14 -18.73 -11.25
CA GLU A 191 8.68 -18.80 -11.46
C GLU A 191 8.04 -17.44 -11.81
N GLY A 192 8.85 -16.37 -11.94
CA GLY A 192 8.34 -15.02 -12.22
C GLY A 192 7.34 -14.56 -11.16
N ALA A 193 6.26 -13.89 -11.55
CA ALA A 193 5.25 -13.40 -10.60
C ALA A 193 4.60 -14.51 -9.75
N GLY A 194 4.52 -15.74 -10.28
CA GLY A 194 4.00 -16.90 -9.54
C GLY A 194 4.92 -17.36 -8.41
N GLY A 195 6.20 -16.97 -8.43
CA GLY A 195 7.18 -17.30 -7.41
C GLY A 195 7.08 -16.48 -6.12
N GLN A 196 6.24 -15.45 -6.09
CA GLN A 196 6.00 -14.62 -4.91
C GLN A 196 5.11 -15.36 -3.92
N HIS A 197 5.52 -15.46 -2.64
CA HIS A 197 4.77 -16.22 -1.63
C HIS A 197 3.31 -15.78 -1.50
N GLY A 198 3.01 -14.47 -1.55
CA GLY A 198 1.63 -13.98 -1.50
C GLY A 198 0.77 -14.48 -2.66
N ASN A 199 1.33 -14.56 -3.87
CA ASN A 199 0.61 -15.11 -5.03
C ASN A 199 0.47 -16.64 -4.93
N LYS A 200 1.52 -17.35 -4.49
CA LYS A 200 1.46 -18.80 -4.22
C LYS A 200 0.39 -19.12 -3.18
N ALA A 201 0.34 -18.38 -2.08
CA ALA A 201 -0.63 -18.54 -1.02
C ALA A 201 -2.05 -18.27 -1.52
N ALA A 202 -2.28 -17.18 -2.25
CA ALA A 202 -3.60 -16.89 -2.79
C ALA A 202 -4.11 -17.97 -3.76
N GLU A 203 -3.25 -18.51 -4.63
CA GLU A 203 -3.66 -19.59 -5.55
C GLU A 203 -3.85 -20.93 -4.83
N LEU A 204 -2.99 -21.28 -3.86
CA LEU A 204 -3.14 -22.46 -3.01
C LEU A 204 -4.49 -22.48 -2.29
N LEU A 205 -4.93 -21.32 -1.80
CA LEU A 205 -6.12 -21.18 -0.97
C LEU A 205 -7.40 -20.98 -1.79
N LYS A 206 -7.29 -20.89 -3.11
CA LYS A 206 -8.43 -20.67 -4.00
C LYS A 206 -9.39 -21.85 -3.98
N GLY A 207 -10.68 -21.57 -3.83
CA GLY A 207 -11.72 -22.61 -3.73
C GLY A 207 -11.76 -23.34 -2.38
N SER A 208 -10.97 -22.93 -1.39
CA SER A 208 -10.92 -23.58 -0.08
C SER A 208 -11.98 -23.09 0.93
N GLY A 209 -12.88 -22.21 0.50
CA GLY A 209 -13.88 -21.58 1.37
C GLY A 209 -13.39 -20.31 2.09
N ILE A 210 -12.13 -19.90 1.88
CA ILE A 210 -11.60 -18.62 2.37
C ILE A 210 -12.24 -17.46 1.58
N PRO A 211 -12.76 -16.42 2.25
CA PRO A 211 -13.38 -15.27 1.59
C PRO A 211 -12.49 -14.58 0.56
N PRO A 212 -13.04 -14.11 -0.59
CA PRO A 212 -12.25 -13.47 -1.65
C PRO A 212 -11.42 -12.26 -1.21
N GLU A 213 -11.94 -11.45 -0.29
CA GLU A 213 -11.24 -10.28 0.26
C GLU A 213 -9.95 -10.67 1.00
N ILE A 214 -9.95 -11.80 1.71
CA ILE A 214 -8.76 -12.34 2.36
C ILE A 214 -7.77 -12.78 1.29
N LEU A 215 -8.20 -13.54 0.27
CA LEU A 215 -7.32 -13.99 -0.82
C LEU A 215 -6.68 -12.81 -1.56
N ILE A 216 -7.44 -11.74 -1.81
CA ILE A 216 -6.93 -10.51 -2.42
C ILE A 216 -5.88 -9.87 -1.50
N ALA A 217 -6.17 -9.73 -0.21
CA ALA A 217 -5.23 -9.17 0.76
C ALA A 217 -3.93 -9.99 0.83
N ILE A 218 -4.03 -11.32 0.85
CA ILE A 218 -2.88 -12.24 0.78
C ILE A 218 -2.06 -11.97 -0.49
N SER A 219 -2.67 -11.80 -1.66
CA SER A 219 -1.93 -11.48 -2.88
C SER A 219 -1.32 -10.07 -2.93
N LYS A 220 -1.72 -9.19 -1.99
CA LYS A 220 -1.36 -7.76 -1.99
C LYS A 220 -0.67 -7.30 -0.70
N HIS A 221 -0.38 -8.17 0.25
CA HIS A 221 0.10 -7.72 1.57
C HIS A 221 1.44 -6.97 1.50
N GLU A 222 2.34 -7.39 0.60
CA GLU A 222 3.61 -6.73 0.33
C GLU A 222 3.52 -5.49 -0.59
N VAL A 223 2.32 -5.04 -0.98
CA VAL A 223 2.16 -3.96 -1.97
C VAL A 223 2.80 -2.65 -1.50
N ALA A 224 2.92 -2.41 -0.19
CA ALA A 224 3.62 -1.26 0.37
C ALA A 224 5.07 -1.16 -0.16
N TYR A 225 5.79 -2.27 -0.33
CA TYR A 225 7.16 -2.27 -0.85
C TYR A 225 7.30 -1.71 -2.27
N GLN A 226 6.19 -1.61 -3.03
CA GLN A 226 6.18 -0.94 -4.34
C GLN A 226 6.26 0.60 -4.22
N PHE A 227 6.13 1.14 -3.00
CA PHE A 227 6.08 2.57 -2.70
C PHE A 227 7.34 3.06 -1.97
N SER A 228 8.51 2.84 -2.56
CA SER A 228 9.75 3.53 -2.13
C SER A 228 9.69 5.05 -2.25
N LYS A 229 8.68 5.57 -2.97
CA LYS A 229 8.39 6.98 -3.25
C LYS A 229 6.90 7.22 -3.29
N ILE A 230 6.49 8.47 -3.14
CA ILE A 230 5.10 8.89 -3.36
C ILE A 230 4.83 8.83 -4.88
N ASN A 231 3.82 8.07 -5.30
CA ASN A 231 3.46 7.89 -6.71
C ASN A 231 1.99 7.44 -6.86
N ALA A 232 1.11 8.37 -7.22
CA ALA A 232 -0.30 8.11 -7.45
C ALA A 232 -0.56 7.16 -8.63
N ALA A 233 0.33 7.11 -9.63
CA ALA A 233 0.21 6.15 -10.73
C ALA A 233 0.45 4.71 -10.25
N THR A 234 1.39 4.50 -9.31
CA THR A 234 1.59 3.19 -8.67
C THR A 234 0.35 2.78 -7.88
N TYR A 235 -0.26 3.71 -7.12
CA TYR A 235 -1.52 3.41 -6.42
C TYR A 235 -2.64 3.01 -7.39
N GLU A 236 -2.84 3.77 -8.46
CA GLU A 236 -3.83 3.46 -9.50
C GLU A 236 -3.60 2.07 -10.12
N GLU A 237 -2.34 1.71 -10.42
CA GLU A 237 -1.98 0.40 -10.98
C GLU A 237 -2.33 -0.76 -10.05
N HIS A 238 -2.04 -0.64 -8.76
CA HIS A 238 -2.17 -1.76 -7.82
C HIS A 238 -3.53 -1.86 -7.13
N PHE A 239 -4.28 -0.76 -7.02
CA PHE A 239 -5.56 -0.72 -6.29
C PHE A 239 -6.78 -0.43 -7.18
N VAL A 240 -6.63 0.41 -8.22
CA VAL A 240 -7.77 0.91 -9.00
C VAL A 240 -7.97 0.12 -10.30
N LYS A 241 -6.92 -0.05 -11.10
CA LYS A 241 -7.00 -0.81 -12.36
C LYS A 241 -7.45 -2.26 -12.19
N PRO A 242 -7.11 -2.96 -11.08
CA PRO A 242 -7.68 -4.29 -10.78
C PRO A 242 -9.18 -4.27 -10.47
N LYS A 243 -9.80 -3.08 -10.35
CA LYS A 243 -11.22 -2.85 -10.06
C LYS A 243 -11.66 -3.37 -8.69
N PHE A 244 -10.80 -3.27 -7.69
CA PHE A 244 -11.19 -3.57 -6.31
C PHE A 244 -12.23 -2.57 -5.82
N THR A 245 -13.20 -3.04 -5.03
CA THR A 245 -14.16 -2.17 -4.36
C THR A 245 -13.46 -1.33 -3.29
N VAL A 246 -14.12 -0.29 -2.79
CA VAL A 246 -13.56 0.55 -1.71
C VAL A 246 -13.27 -0.28 -0.46
N GLU A 247 -14.18 -1.20 -0.12
CA GLU A 247 -14.04 -2.10 1.02
C GLU A 247 -12.85 -3.04 0.86
N GLN A 248 -12.63 -3.58 -0.34
CA GLN A 248 -11.47 -4.42 -0.64
C GLN A 248 -10.17 -3.61 -0.54
N GLN A 249 -10.14 -2.38 -1.07
CA GLN A 249 -8.98 -1.50 -0.97
C GLN A 249 -8.67 -1.16 0.50
N ASP A 250 -9.67 -0.84 1.30
CA ASP A 250 -9.52 -0.56 2.73
C ASP A 250 -9.03 -1.79 3.51
N PHE A 251 -9.50 -2.98 3.15
CA PHE A 251 -9.02 -4.23 3.75
C PHE A 251 -7.55 -4.50 3.40
N ILE A 252 -7.15 -4.35 2.12
CA ILE A 252 -5.75 -4.49 1.69
C ILE A 252 -4.84 -3.49 2.43
N LEU A 253 -5.28 -2.24 2.54
CA LEU A 253 -4.53 -1.19 3.25
C LEU A 253 -4.34 -1.53 4.72
N THR A 254 -5.40 -2.02 5.37
CA THR A 254 -5.36 -2.42 6.79
C THR A 254 -4.45 -3.62 6.99
N ALA A 255 -4.56 -4.64 6.14
CA ALA A 255 -3.71 -5.82 6.16
C ALA A 255 -2.22 -5.46 5.98
N SER A 256 -1.90 -4.64 4.97
CA SER A 256 -0.54 -4.18 4.69
C SER A 256 0.03 -3.32 5.83
N TYR A 257 -0.81 -2.46 6.45
CA TYR A 257 -0.40 -1.69 7.63
C TYR A 257 0.01 -2.59 8.79
N ILE A 258 -0.83 -3.56 9.16
CA ILE A 258 -0.62 -4.41 10.33
C ILE A 258 0.60 -5.32 10.13
N ASP A 259 0.78 -5.83 8.91
CA ASP A 259 1.94 -6.62 8.49
C ASP A 259 3.25 -5.80 8.57
N THR A 260 3.23 -4.59 8.03
CA THR A 260 4.38 -3.66 8.11
C THR A 260 4.66 -3.26 9.56
N MET A 261 3.64 -3.06 10.39
CA MET A 261 3.77 -2.79 11.82
C MET A 261 4.41 -3.94 12.60
N ALA A 262 4.34 -5.17 12.08
CA ALA A 262 4.96 -6.36 12.67
C ALA A 262 6.36 -6.66 12.11
N SER A 263 6.83 -5.87 11.14
CA SER A 263 8.19 -5.95 10.58
C SER A 263 9.10 -4.94 11.26
N LEU A 264 10.07 -5.42 12.04
CA LEU A 264 10.87 -4.56 12.91
C LEU A 264 12.27 -4.29 12.36
N LEU A 265 12.68 -3.03 12.46
CA LEU A 265 14.07 -2.57 12.25
C LEU A 265 14.98 -3.02 13.41
N PRO A 266 16.32 -2.90 13.26
CA PRO A 266 17.27 -3.26 14.32
C PRO A 266 17.09 -2.49 15.64
N ASP A 267 16.44 -1.32 15.62
CA ASP A 267 16.10 -0.55 16.82
C ASP A 267 14.77 -0.98 17.47
N GLY A 268 14.13 -2.03 16.93
CA GLY A 268 12.88 -2.61 17.42
C GLY A 268 11.62 -1.84 17.00
N LYS A 269 11.72 -0.84 16.12
CA LYS A 269 10.58 -0.07 15.63
C LYS A 269 10.05 -0.60 14.29
N ALA A 270 8.78 -0.36 14.04
CA ALA A 270 8.13 -0.70 12.78
C ALA A 270 8.70 0.12 11.61
N ASP A 271 8.94 -0.54 10.46
CA ASP A 271 9.40 0.12 9.24
C ASP A 271 8.23 0.61 8.35
N LEU A 272 7.61 1.72 8.73
CA LEU A 272 6.43 2.24 8.03
C LEU A 272 6.72 3.15 6.82
N GLY A 273 7.98 3.36 6.44
CA GLY A 273 8.32 4.36 5.41
C GLY A 273 7.58 4.13 4.09
N ASN A 274 7.61 2.89 3.60
CA ASN A 274 6.92 2.47 2.39
C ASN A 274 5.39 2.56 2.51
N PHE A 275 4.85 2.22 3.69
CA PHE A 275 3.41 2.33 3.94
C PHE A 275 2.94 3.79 3.95
N VAL A 276 3.70 4.71 4.57
CA VAL A 276 3.39 6.15 4.56
C VAL A 276 3.42 6.71 3.13
N ASN A 277 4.39 6.30 2.31
CA ASN A 277 4.44 6.68 0.90
C ASN A 277 3.22 6.15 0.12
N LEU A 278 2.77 4.93 0.41
CA LEU A 278 1.54 4.36 -0.15
C LEU A 278 0.34 5.24 0.21
N LEU A 279 0.19 5.64 1.48
CA LEU A 279 -0.91 6.50 1.92
C LEU A 279 -0.92 7.86 1.21
N HIS A 280 0.24 8.52 1.11
CA HIS A 280 0.35 9.77 0.36
C HIS A 280 0.04 9.58 -1.13
N SER A 281 0.40 8.42 -1.70
CA SER A 281 0.07 8.07 -3.08
C SER A 281 -1.44 7.89 -3.29
N LYS A 282 -2.13 7.23 -2.35
CA LYS A 282 -3.60 7.14 -2.30
C LYS A 282 -4.23 8.53 -2.26
N ASN A 283 -3.78 9.38 -1.34
CA ASN A 283 -4.34 10.72 -1.16
C ASN A 283 -4.13 11.61 -2.39
N ASN A 284 -2.95 11.53 -3.02
CA ASN A 284 -2.68 12.20 -4.30
C ASN A 284 -3.62 11.69 -5.41
N TYR A 285 -3.83 10.37 -5.50
CA TYR A 285 -4.76 9.80 -6.47
C TYR A 285 -6.19 10.31 -6.25
N LEU A 286 -6.68 10.28 -5.00
CA LEU A 286 -8.02 10.74 -4.65
C LEU A 286 -8.23 12.23 -4.94
N LEU A 287 -7.23 13.07 -4.65
CA LEU A 287 -7.25 14.49 -4.99
C LEU A 287 -7.37 14.70 -6.51
N ILE A 288 -6.56 14.00 -7.30
CA ILE A 288 -6.63 14.08 -8.77
C ILE A 288 -8.00 13.60 -9.26
N LYS A 289 -8.51 12.50 -8.69
CA LYS A 289 -9.81 11.92 -9.05
C LYS A 289 -10.95 12.91 -8.80
N GLU A 290 -10.91 13.69 -7.72
CA GLU A 290 -11.91 14.72 -7.42
C GLU A 290 -12.08 15.72 -8.58
N PHE A 291 -10.98 16.14 -9.21
CA PHE A 291 -11.03 17.04 -10.37
C PHE A 291 -11.60 16.35 -11.61
N VAL A 292 -11.19 15.10 -11.86
CA VAL A 292 -11.73 14.30 -12.97
C VAL A 292 -13.23 14.10 -12.82
N ASP A 293 -13.70 13.78 -11.61
CA ASP A 293 -15.13 13.59 -11.31
C ASP A 293 -15.94 14.90 -11.48
N LYS A 294 -15.29 16.07 -11.31
CA LYS A 294 -15.86 17.39 -11.63
C LYS A 294 -15.83 17.74 -13.12
N GLY A 295 -15.42 16.81 -13.99
CA GLY A 295 -15.39 16.97 -15.43
C GLY A 295 -14.14 17.66 -15.98
N VAL A 296 -13.07 17.80 -15.17
CA VAL A 296 -11.80 18.35 -15.66
C VAL A 296 -11.12 17.37 -16.62
N ILE A 297 -10.84 17.83 -17.83
CA ILE A 297 -10.12 17.07 -18.85
C ILE A 297 -8.66 17.56 -18.89
N PHE A 298 -7.77 16.84 -18.20
CA PHE A 298 -6.33 17.13 -18.21
C PHE A 298 -5.67 16.77 -19.54
N ARG A 299 -4.52 17.40 -19.85
CA ARG A 299 -3.64 16.89 -20.91
C ARG A 299 -2.93 15.64 -20.39
N GLU A 300 -2.87 14.60 -21.21
CA GLU A 300 -2.36 13.28 -20.80
C GLU A 300 -0.94 13.33 -20.22
N ASN A 301 0.00 14.00 -20.90
CA ASN A 301 1.38 14.11 -20.43
C ASN A 301 1.50 14.85 -19.09
N GLU A 302 0.69 15.90 -18.89
CA GLU A 302 0.69 16.68 -17.63
C GLU A 302 0.12 15.84 -16.49
N LEU A 303 -0.97 15.09 -16.74
CA LEU A 303 -1.56 14.18 -15.77
C LEU A 303 -0.61 13.03 -15.39
N ILE A 304 0.04 12.42 -16.37
CA ILE A 304 1.05 11.36 -16.13
C ILE A 304 2.20 11.92 -15.29
N SER A 305 2.69 13.13 -15.62
CA SER A 305 3.78 13.76 -14.86
C SER A 305 3.35 14.09 -13.44
N LEU A 306 2.12 14.59 -13.23
CA LEU A 306 1.58 14.91 -11.90
C LEU A 306 1.45 13.65 -11.04
N LYS A 307 0.92 12.57 -11.59
CA LYS A 307 0.74 11.29 -10.88
C LYS A 307 2.05 10.67 -10.40
N LYS A 308 3.18 10.98 -11.06
CA LYS A 308 4.51 10.44 -10.75
C LYS A 308 5.35 11.33 -9.82
N GLN A 309 4.81 12.42 -9.29
CA GLN A 309 5.55 13.30 -8.40
C GLN A 309 5.77 12.67 -7.03
N ASP A 310 7.03 12.66 -6.58
CA ASP A 310 7.47 12.19 -5.26
C ASP A 310 7.29 13.28 -4.20
N LYS A 311 6.03 13.72 -4.01
CA LYS A 311 5.63 14.67 -2.98
C LYS A 311 4.15 14.51 -2.63
N ILE A 312 3.75 15.04 -1.49
CA ILE A 312 2.34 15.23 -1.15
C ILE A 312 1.80 16.36 -2.02
N LEU A 313 0.79 16.09 -2.85
CA LEU A 313 0.17 17.10 -3.71
C LEU A 313 -0.78 17.98 -2.90
N THR A 314 -0.75 19.28 -3.20
CA THR A 314 -1.79 20.21 -2.76
C THR A 314 -2.82 20.42 -3.87
N ARG A 315 -3.93 21.07 -3.53
CA ARG A 315 -4.95 21.41 -4.52
C ARG A 315 -4.41 22.33 -5.61
N GLU A 316 -3.56 23.29 -5.23
CA GLU A 316 -2.90 24.23 -6.14
C GLU A 316 -2.03 23.49 -7.17
N ASP A 317 -1.33 22.41 -6.76
CA ASP A 317 -0.53 21.60 -7.68
C ASP A 317 -1.37 21.01 -8.82
N VAL A 318 -2.60 20.58 -8.50
CA VAL A 318 -3.53 20.05 -9.51
C VAL A 318 -4.12 21.18 -10.35
N GLU A 319 -4.51 22.30 -9.72
CA GLU A 319 -5.11 23.47 -10.39
C GLU A 319 -4.18 24.10 -11.43
N VAL A 320 -2.86 24.08 -11.20
CA VAL A 320 -1.86 24.61 -12.15
C VAL A 320 -1.90 23.90 -13.50
N ILE A 321 -2.23 22.60 -13.52
CA ILE A 321 -2.29 21.80 -14.77
C ILE A 321 -3.71 21.68 -15.32
N VAL A 322 -4.73 22.25 -14.65
CA VAL A 322 -6.09 22.31 -15.19
C VAL A 322 -6.05 23.16 -16.46
N PRO A 323 -6.48 22.61 -17.62
CA PRO A 323 -6.46 23.41 -18.83
C PRO A 323 -7.36 24.62 -18.68
N LYS A 324 -6.76 25.80 -18.68
CA LYS A 324 -7.49 27.06 -18.72
C LYS A 324 -8.35 27.07 -19.96
N GLN A 325 -9.64 27.39 -19.82
CA GLN A 325 -10.47 27.69 -20.98
C GLN A 325 -9.83 28.88 -21.70
N GLU A 326 -9.31 28.63 -22.90
CA GLU A 326 -8.77 29.70 -23.72
C GLU A 326 -9.96 30.47 -24.26
N LYS A 327 -10.25 31.60 -23.61
CA LYS A 327 -11.20 32.58 -24.13
C LYS A 327 -10.46 33.49 -25.08
N TYR A 328 -11.08 33.72 -26.23
CA TYR A 328 -10.57 34.60 -27.26
C TYR A 328 -11.61 35.63 -27.57
N ASN A 329 -11.19 36.89 -27.68
CA ASN A 329 -12.01 37.94 -28.23
C ASN A 329 -12.16 37.69 -29.74
N ILE A 330 -13.28 37.07 -30.13
CA ILE A 330 -13.56 36.66 -31.51
C ILE A 330 -13.57 37.86 -32.47
N ALA A 331 -14.01 39.04 -32.02
CA ALA A 331 -14.00 40.24 -32.84
C ALA A 331 -12.56 40.67 -33.17
N VAL A 332 -11.68 40.71 -32.17
CA VAL A 332 -10.26 41.03 -32.36
C VAL A 332 -9.57 40.00 -33.25
N LEU A 333 -9.87 38.72 -33.08
CA LEU A 333 -9.33 37.67 -33.93
C LEU A 333 -9.83 37.80 -35.39
N ALA A 334 -11.13 38.10 -35.57
CA ALA A 334 -11.75 38.25 -36.88
C ALA A 334 -11.18 39.42 -37.68
N GLU A 335 -10.87 40.53 -37.02
CA GLU A 335 -10.18 41.68 -37.64
C GLU A 335 -8.76 41.31 -38.06
N LYS A 336 -8.01 40.63 -37.18
CA LYS A 336 -6.62 40.25 -37.46
C LYS A 336 -6.50 39.24 -38.60
N LEU A 337 -7.42 38.28 -38.69
CA LEU A 337 -7.43 37.29 -39.78
C LEU A 337 -7.66 37.91 -41.17
N ILE A 338 -8.29 39.10 -41.27
CA ILE A 338 -8.45 39.82 -42.55
C ILE A 338 -7.08 40.10 -43.19
N THR A 339 -6.05 40.36 -42.38
CA THR A 339 -4.70 40.63 -42.90
C THR A 339 -4.09 39.40 -43.59
N LEU A 340 -4.36 38.19 -43.10
CA LEU A 340 -3.93 36.94 -43.73
C LEU A 340 -4.72 36.64 -45.01
N VAL A 341 -6.01 37.00 -45.05
CA VAL A 341 -6.85 36.88 -46.25
C VAL A 341 -6.35 37.84 -47.34
N ALA A 342 -6.12 39.10 -47.00
CA ALA A 342 -5.61 40.11 -47.93
C ALA A 342 -4.20 39.75 -48.47
N GLY A 343 -3.37 39.09 -47.65
CA GLY A 343 -2.07 38.58 -48.03
C GLY A 343 -2.09 37.25 -48.81
N GLY A 344 -3.27 36.67 -49.08
CA GLY A 344 -3.41 35.40 -49.79
C GLY A 344 -2.90 34.18 -49.01
N GLN A 345 -2.69 34.32 -47.70
CA GLN A 345 -2.15 33.26 -46.84
C GLN A 345 -3.24 32.30 -46.33
N ILE A 346 -4.48 32.79 -46.29
CA ILE A 346 -5.70 32.01 -46.04
C ILE A 346 -6.84 32.49 -46.94
N THR A 347 -7.83 31.65 -47.19
CA THR A 347 -9.07 32.02 -47.89
C THR A 347 -10.10 32.62 -46.92
N VAL A 348 -11.15 33.23 -47.47
CA VAL A 348 -12.30 33.72 -46.69
C VAL A 348 -12.97 32.56 -45.96
N ASP A 349 -13.14 31.41 -46.62
CA ASP A 349 -13.77 30.22 -46.03
C ASP A 349 -12.94 29.67 -44.87
N GLU A 350 -11.60 29.65 -45.01
CA GLU A 350 -10.70 29.23 -43.95
C GLU A 350 -10.75 30.19 -42.75
N ARG A 351 -10.90 31.50 -42.99
CA ARG A 351 -11.13 32.49 -41.92
C ARG A 351 -12.40 32.18 -41.14
N GLU A 352 -13.52 31.93 -41.82
CA GLU A 352 -14.80 31.62 -41.16
C GLU A 352 -14.72 30.29 -40.39
N GLN A 353 -14.05 29.28 -40.93
CA GLN A 353 -13.79 28.01 -40.24
C GLN A 353 -12.92 28.21 -39.00
N ILE A 354 -11.85 29.01 -39.08
CA ILE A 354 -11.01 29.33 -37.92
C ILE A 354 -11.85 30.01 -36.82
N LEU A 355 -12.65 31.01 -37.17
CA LEU A 355 -13.51 31.71 -36.20
C LEU A 355 -14.56 30.79 -35.57
N SER A 356 -15.17 29.92 -36.38
CA SER A 356 -16.11 28.91 -35.92
C SER A 356 -15.46 27.94 -34.92
N ILE A 357 -14.30 27.38 -35.27
CA ILE A 357 -13.56 26.44 -34.41
C ILE A 357 -13.11 27.12 -33.12
N VAL A 358 -12.61 28.36 -33.17
CA VAL A 358 -12.19 29.09 -31.96
C VAL A 358 -13.39 29.43 -31.08
N SER A 359 -14.56 29.69 -31.66
CA SER A 359 -15.78 29.97 -30.90
C SER A 359 -16.38 28.71 -30.25
N SER A 360 -16.10 27.52 -30.78
CA SER A 360 -16.65 26.26 -30.28
C SER A 360 -15.65 25.42 -29.49
N ASN A 361 -14.50 25.08 -30.08
CA ASN A 361 -13.44 24.28 -29.48
C ASN A 361 -12.07 24.63 -30.09
N PRO A 362 -11.36 25.64 -29.55
CA PRO A 362 -10.05 26.10 -30.05
C PRO A 362 -9.01 24.99 -30.22
N LYS A 363 -9.14 23.88 -29.46
CA LYS A 363 -8.21 22.74 -29.50
C LYS A 363 -8.20 22.00 -30.84
N ASP A 364 -9.28 22.07 -31.61
CA ASP A 364 -9.36 21.39 -32.91
C ASP A 364 -8.69 22.17 -34.05
N LEU A 365 -8.32 23.43 -33.80
CA LEU A 365 -7.68 24.28 -34.79
C LEU A 365 -6.35 23.69 -35.29
N GLY A 366 -5.56 23.13 -34.36
CA GLY A 366 -4.27 22.49 -34.69
C GLY A 366 -4.41 21.24 -35.56
N LYS A 367 -5.55 20.54 -35.50
CA LYS A 367 -5.82 19.36 -36.35
C LYS A 367 -6.17 19.76 -37.78
N GLN A 368 -6.98 20.81 -37.93
CA GLN A 368 -7.49 21.23 -39.24
C GLN A 368 -6.52 22.18 -39.97
N PHE A 369 -5.77 23.01 -39.23
CA PHE A 369 -4.91 24.05 -39.78
C PHE A 369 -3.42 23.85 -39.45
N ALA A 370 -2.98 22.60 -39.20
CA ALA A 370 -1.62 22.26 -38.75
C ALA A 370 -0.50 23.01 -39.51
N SER A 371 -0.55 23.02 -40.84
CA SER A 371 0.46 23.67 -41.72
C SER A 371 0.46 25.20 -41.64
N ARG A 372 -0.60 25.80 -41.10
CA ARG A 372 -0.81 27.25 -41.00
C ARG A 372 -0.82 27.77 -39.58
N MET A 373 -0.68 26.89 -38.59
CA MET A 373 -0.61 27.28 -37.17
C MET A 373 0.51 28.28 -36.89
N ARG A 374 1.62 28.27 -37.65
CA ARG A 374 2.70 29.27 -37.53
C ARG A 374 2.22 30.72 -37.79
N LEU A 375 1.18 30.89 -38.61
CA LEU A 375 0.60 32.19 -38.96
C LEU A 375 -0.57 32.54 -38.03
N ILE A 376 -1.38 31.53 -37.65
CA ILE A 376 -2.60 31.74 -36.87
C ILE A 376 -2.30 31.91 -35.38
N LYS A 377 -1.30 31.19 -34.85
CA LYS A 377 -0.97 31.19 -33.41
C LYS A 377 -0.62 32.58 -32.85
N PRO A 378 0.20 33.42 -33.50
CA PRO A 378 0.47 34.78 -33.01
C PRO A 378 -0.80 35.64 -32.93
N LEU A 379 -1.75 35.45 -33.86
CA LEU A 379 -3.02 36.18 -33.85
C LEU A 379 -3.91 35.74 -32.69
N LEU A 380 -3.99 34.42 -32.44
CA LEU A 380 -4.70 33.86 -31.28
C LEU A 380 -4.12 34.38 -29.96
N GLU A 381 -2.79 34.35 -29.80
CA GLU A 381 -2.12 34.87 -28.60
C GLU A 381 -2.47 36.35 -28.35
N SER A 382 -2.52 37.14 -29.42
CA SER A 382 -2.87 38.56 -29.35
C SER A 382 -4.38 38.84 -29.21
N ALA A 383 -5.23 37.82 -29.27
CA ALA A 383 -6.68 37.89 -29.11
C ALA A 383 -7.18 37.14 -27.87
N ARG A 384 -6.27 36.61 -27.05
CA ARG A 384 -6.59 35.88 -25.81
C ARG A 384 -7.07 36.85 -24.73
N GLU A 385 -8.14 36.46 -24.01
CA GLU A 385 -8.66 37.18 -22.84
C GLU A 385 -7.91 36.84 -21.55
#